data_AF-A0A7M3MJE9-F1
#
_entry.id   AF-A0A7M3MJE9-F1
#
_cell.length_a   1.000
_cell.length_b   1.000
_cell.length_c   1.000
_cell.angle_alpha   90.00
_cell.angle_beta   90.00
_cell.angle_gamma   90.00
#
_symmetry.space_group_name_H-M   'P 1'
#
loop_
_entity.id
_entity.type
_entity.pdbx_description
1 polymer ?
#
loop_
_entity_poly.entity_id
_entity_poly.type
_entity_poly.pdbx_seq_one_letter_code
_entity_poly.pdbx_strand_id
1 'polypeptide(L)'
;MSRLRDSIQDLHDQAQDTAPLDAILSRSITQPEYTAVLGRLYGFTVPLETLLDRSLRGFELNHPYSDLMRAPDLYKDLIYFGVTGNELRNMPQARLPSTLELPAALGMLYLMEGSRLGGIIIARNLEDCLGLGPDCGTAYFSSYGKDPHALKDDFDRQLVSWVAMTREDDAVINGARDGFAALIAWMNAMERSH
;
A
#
# COMPACT_ATOMS: atom_id res chain seq x y z
N MET A 1 0.32 12.53 15.69
CA MET A 1 -0.35 11.27 15.27
C MET A 1 -1.86 11.33 15.29
N SER A 2 -2.52 11.73 16.39
CA SER A 2 -4.00 11.86 16.42
C SER A 2 -4.51 12.71 15.26
N ARG A 3 -3.99 13.94 15.14
CA ARG A 3 -4.33 14.85 14.04
C ARG A 3 -4.12 14.24 12.66
N LEU A 4 -3.02 13.53 12.42
CA LEU A 4 -2.77 12.85 11.14
C LEU A 4 -3.84 11.80 10.85
N ARG A 5 -4.14 10.91 11.82
CA ARG A 5 -5.18 9.89 11.70
C ARG A 5 -6.56 10.50 11.45
N ASP A 6 -6.94 11.48 12.26
CA ASP A 6 -8.24 12.15 12.14
C ASP A 6 -8.38 12.84 10.77
N SER A 7 -7.29 13.40 10.24
CA SER A 7 -7.27 14.12 8.97
C SER A 7 -7.26 13.22 7.73
N ILE A 8 -7.15 11.90 7.88
CA ILE A 8 -7.18 10.94 6.76
C ILE A 8 -8.29 9.90 6.91
N GLN A 9 -9.06 9.92 7.99
CA GLN A 9 -10.04 8.87 8.30
C GLN A 9 -11.10 8.76 7.19
N ASP A 10 -11.59 9.90 6.69
CA ASP A 10 -12.53 9.99 5.59
C ASP A 10 -12.03 9.30 4.32
N LEU A 11 -10.73 9.45 4.02
CA LEU A 11 -10.08 8.86 2.86
C LEU A 11 -9.73 7.39 3.08
N HIS A 12 -9.39 7.00 4.32
CA HIS A 12 -9.18 5.62 4.69
C HIS A 12 -10.45 4.80 4.48
N ASP A 13 -11.59 5.30 4.96
CA ASP A 13 -12.90 4.64 4.80
C ASP A 13 -13.27 4.55 3.31
N GLN A 14 -13.12 5.63 2.55
CA GLN A 14 -13.32 5.61 1.09
C GLN A 14 -12.43 4.61 0.35
N ALA A 15 -11.18 4.41 0.80
CA ALA A 15 -10.29 3.42 0.19
C ALA A 15 -10.80 1.98 0.43
N GLN A 16 -11.37 1.71 1.61
CA GLN A 16 -11.97 0.41 1.92
C GLN A 16 -13.22 0.14 1.08
N ASP A 17 -13.99 1.18 0.76
CA ASP A 17 -15.22 1.10 -0.04
C ASP A 17 -14.97 0.95 -1.55
N THR A 18 -13.71 0.93 -2.00
CA THR A 18 -13.42 0.67 -3.43
C THR A 18 -13.83 -0.76 -3.79
N ALA A 19 -14.61 -0.93 -4.86
CA ALA A 19 -15.19 -2.22 -5.25
C ALA A 19 -14.24 -3.44 -5.23
N PRO A 20 -12.97 -3.36 -5.69
CA PRO A 20 -12.06 -4.50 -5.60
C PRO A 20 -11.67 -4.92 -4.17
N LEU A 21 -11.71 -4.00 -3.20
CA LEU A 21 -11.45 -4.32 -1.79
C LEU A 21 -12.73 -4.77 -1.07
N ASP A 22 -13.89 -4.22 -1.41
CA ASP A 22 -15.19 -4.64 -0.87
C ASP A 22 -15.50 -6.12 -1.16
N ALA A 23 -15.21 -6.61 -2.38
CA ALA A 23 -15.39 -8.02 -2.75
C ALA A 23 -14.52 -8.98 -1.91
N ILE A 24 -13.32 -8.55 -1.54
CA ILE A 24 -12.41 -9.30 -0.65
C ILE A 24 -12.95 -9.29 0.78
N LEU A 25 -13.43 -8.14 1.25
CA LEU A 25 -13.95 -7.98 2.61
C LEU A 25 -15.26 -8.76 2.83
N SER A 26 -16.11 -8.81 1.81
CA SER A 26 -17.37 -9.57 1.79
C SER A 26 -17.19 -11.07 1.50
N ARG A 27 -15.95 -11.53 1.27
CA ARG A 27 -15.59 -12.95 1.02
C ARG A 27 -16.29 -13.58 -0.19
N SER A 28 -16.72 -12.76 -1.16
CA SER A 28 -17.40 -13.22 -2.36
C SER A 28 -16.49 -13.23 -3.60
N ILE A 29 -15.23 -12.82 -3.45
CA ILE A 29 -14.28 -12.71 -4.56
C ILE A 29 -13.87 -14.08 -5.11
N THR A 30 -13.79 -14.18 -6.44
CA THR A 30 -13.24 -15.33 -7.15
C THR A 30 -11.74 -15.18 -7.39
N GLN A 31 -11.04 -16.27 -7.69
CA GLN A 31 -9.60 -16.23 -7.97
C GLN A 31 -9.24 -15.28 -9.16
N PRO A 32 -9.95 -15.28 -10.31
CA PRO A 32 -9.65 -14.33 -11.40
C PRO A 32 -9.86 -12.86 -11.01
N GLU A 33 -10.91 -12.56 -10.25
CA GLU A 33 -11.15 -11.21 -9.72
C GLU A 33 -10.02 -10.80 -8.78
N TYR A 34 -9.61 -11.69 -7.88
CA TYR A 34 -8.49 -11.45 -6.98
C TYR A 34 -7.17 -11.18 -7.71
N THR A 35 -6.86 -11.95 -8.77
CA THR A 35 -5.70 -11.70 -9.63
C THR A 35 -5.77 -10.31 -10.27
N ALA A 36 -6.96 -9.84 -10.68
CA ALA A 36 -7.13 -8.50 -11.21
C ALA A 36 -6.89 -7.40 -10.15
N VAL A 37 -7.33 -7.64 -8.89
CA VAL A 37 -7.02 -6.76 -7.76
C VAL A 37 -5.51 -6.68 -7.51
N LEU A 38 -4.82 -7.83 -7.48
CA LEU A 38 -3.36 -7.88 -7.32
C LEU A 38 -2.65 -7.12 -8.43
N GLY A 39 -3.09 -7.23 -9.69
CA GLY A 39 -2.51 -6.49 -10.81
C GLY A 39 -2.63 -4.98 -10.65
N ARG A 40 -3.72 -4.51 -10.03
CA ARG A 40 -3.94 -3.08 -9.75
C ARG A 40 -3.14 -2.59 -8.56
N LEU A 41 -3.06 -3.38 -7.50
CA LEU A 41 -2.15 -3.11 -6.38
C LEU A 41 -0.70 -3.06 -6.86
N TYR A 42 -0.30 -3.95 -7.76
CA TYR A 42 1.02 -3.94 -8.40
C TYR A 42 1.24 -2.66 -9.22
N GLY A 43 0.27 -2.29 -10.06
CA GLY A 43 0.31 -1.07 -10.86
C GLY A 43 0.40 0.23 -10.04
N PHE A 44 -0.03 0.24 -8.78
CA PHE A 44 0.11 1.39 -7.89
C PHE A 44 1.38 1.32 -7.02
N THR A 45 1.66 0.14 -6.46
CA THR A 45 2.74 -0.07 -5.47
C THR A 45 4.11 0.11 -6.11
N VAL A 46 4.33 -0.40 -7.32
CA VAL A 46 5.61 -0.26 -8.03
C VAL A 46 6.02 1.21 -8.25
N PRO A 47 5.18 2.08 -8.86
CA PRO A 47 5.54 3.48 -9.03
C PRO A 47 5.61 4.23 -7.69
N LEU A 48 4.77 3.90 -6.71
CA LEU A 48 4.80 4.54 -5.38
C LEU A 48 6.11 4.23 -4.66
N GLU A 49 6.54 2.98 -4.65
CA GLU A 49 7.78 2.58 -3.98
C GLU A 49 9.01 3.21 -4.66
N THR A 50 8.98 3.34 -5.99
CA THR A 50 10.03 4.04 -6.76
C THR A 50 10.07 5.53 -6.43
N LEU A 51 8.91 6.18 -6.28
CA LEU A 51 8.80 7.57 -5.88
C LEU A 51 9.37 7.79 -4.47
N LEU A 52 9.01 6.93 -3.53
CA LEU A 52 9.47 7.00 -2.15
C LEU A 52 10.98 6.71 -2.03
N ASP A 53 11.52 5.72 -2.76
CA ASP A 53 12.98 5.47 -2.80
C ASP A 53 13.77 6.73 -3.18
N ARG A 54 13.26 7.52 -4.12
CA ARG A 54 13.89 8.78 -4.55
C ARG A 54 13.69 9.91 -3.55
N SER A 55 12.48 10.02 -3.01
CA SER A 55 12.08 11.16 -2.16
C SER A 55 12.60 11.04 -0.72
N LEU A 56 12.93 9.82 -0.27
CA LEU A 56 13.50 9.54 1.04
C LEU A 56 15.03 9.49 1.03
N ARG A 57 15.69 9.82 -0.10
CA ARG A 57 17.15 9.80 -0.18
C ARG A 57 17.75 10.80 0.80
N GLY A 58 18.68 10.32 1.62
CA GLY A 58 19.33 11.12 2.67
C GLY A 58 18.51 11.24 3.96
N PHE A 59 17.32 10.65 4.02
CA PHE A 59 16.58 10.47 5.26
C PHE A 59 16.88 9.08 5.85
N GLU A 60 17.39 9.04 7.07
CA GLU A 60 17.70 7.79 7.77
C GLU A 60 16.45 7.22 8.43
N LEU A 61 15.84 6.21 7.80
CA LEU A 61 14.80 5.40 8.41
C LEU A 61 15.40 4.42 9.43
N ASN A 62 14.64 4.08 10.48
CA ASN A 62 15.05 3.06 11.45
C ASN A 62 15.23 1.67 10.83
N HIS A 63 14.57 1.42 9.71
CA HIS A 63 14.72 0.23 8.89
C HIS A 63 15.19 0.62 7.47
N PRO A 64 16.04 -0.17 6.82
CA PRO A 64 16.35 0.03 5.41
C PRO A 64 15.07 0.17 4.59
N TYR A 65 14.99 1.15 3.67
CA TYR A 65 13.78 1.31 2.87
C TYR A 65 13.42 0.05 2.05
N SER A 66 14.44 -0.70 1.62
CA SER A 66 14.27 -2.01 0.95
C SER A 66 13.49 -3.03 1.80
N ASP A 67 13.56 -2.92 3.13
CA ASP A 67 12.82 -3.79 4.05
C ASP A 67 11.33 -3.43 4.14
N LEU A 68 10.95 -2.23 3.70
CA LEU A 68 9.59 -1.71 3.67
C LEU A 68 8.93 -1.83 2.29
N MET A 69 9.66 -2.32 1.28
CA MET A 69 9.09 -2.58 -0.05
C MET A 69 8.26 -3.88 -0.04
N ARG A 70 7.15 -3.87 -0.79
CA ARG A 70 6.17 -4.96 -0.95
C ARG A 70 5.86 -5.27 -2.42
N ALA A 71 6.32 -4.46 -3.37
CA ALA A 71 6.21 -4.81 -4.78
C ALA A 71 6.77 -6.21 -5.13
N PRO A 72 7.87 -6.70 -4.50
CA PRO A 72 8.34 -8.08 -4.73
C PRO A 72 7.33 -9.15 -4.30
N ASP A 73 6.50 -8.88 -3.29
CA ASP A 73 5.51 -9.85 -2.81
C ASP A 73 4.28 -9.87 -3.73
N LEU A 74 3.85 -8.71 -4.25
CA LEU A 74 2.85 -8.67 -5.33
C LEU A 74 3.32 -9.41 -6.57
N TYR A 75 4.60 -9.29 -6.92
CA TYR A 75 5.18 -10.04 -8.03
C TYR A 75 5.08 -11.55 -7.80
N LYS A 76 5.41 -12.04 -6.60
CA LYS A 76 5.29 -13.47 -6.25
C LYS A 76 3.84 -13.95 -6.36
N ASP A 77 2.90 -13.20 -5.80
CA ASP A 77 1.47 -13.56 -5.82
C ASP A 77 0.92 -13.62 -7.26
N LEU A 78 1.28 -12.66 -8.10
CA LEU A 78 0.86 -12.64 -9.51
C LEU A 78 1.46 -13.80 -10.32
N ILE A 79 2.73 -14.13 -10.09
CA ILE A 79 3.39 -15.29 -10.73
C ILE A 79 2.72 -16.59 -10.28
N TYR A 80 2.34 -16.72 -9.00
CA TYR A 80 1.61 -17.88 -8.49
C TYR A 80 0.30 -18.12 -9.26
N PHE A 81 -0.42 -17.06 -9.63
CA PHE A 81 -1.64 -17.15 -10.44
C PHE A 81 -1.39 -17.24 -11.96
N GLY A 82 -0.15 -17.44 -12.39
CA GLY A 82 0.20 -17.67 -13.79
C GLY A 82 0.37 -16.40 -14.63
N VAL A 83 0.37 -15.22 -14.02
CA VAL A 83 0.69 -13.98 -14.74
C VAL A 83 2.15 -13.99 -15.13
N THR A 84 2.44 -13.91 -16.41
CA THR A 84 3.80 -13.97 -16.93
C THR A 84 4.57 -12.68 -16.62
N GLY A 85 5.90 -12.79 -16.54
CA GLY A 85 6.76 -11.62 -16.44
C GLY A 85 6.58 -10.61 -17.59
N ASN A 86 6.10 -11.05 -18.76
CA ASN A 86 5.78 -10.15 -19.85
C ASN A 86 4.48 -9.37 -19.62
N GLU A 87 3.44 -10.02 -19.10
CA GLU A 87 2.20 -9.35 -18.72
C GLU A 87 2.46 -8.31 -17.62
N LEU A 88 3.24 -8.68 -16.59
CA LEU A 88 3.63 -7.77 -15.50
C LEU A 88 4.35 -6.51 -15.99
N ARG A 89 5.27 -6.64 -16.96
CA ARG A 89 5.97 -5.47 -17.54
C ARG A 89 5.05 -4.54 -18.32
N ASN A 90 3.95 -5.07 -18.85
CA ASN A 90 2.99 -4.31 -19.65
C ASN A 90 1.75 -3.89 -18.83
N MET A 91 1.68 -4.22 -17.55
CA MET A 91 0.56 -3.82 -16.69
C MET A 91 0.47 -2.29 -16.60
N PRO A 92 -0.74 -1.73 -16.65
CA PRO A 92 -0.94 -0.32 -16.40
C PRO A 92 -0.36 0.09 -15.04
N GLN A 93 0.36 1.21 -15.01
CA GLN A 93 0.89 1.78 -13.78
C GLN A 93 0.25 3.13 -13.47
N ALA A 94 0.09 3.43 -12.19
CA ALA A 94 -0.34 4.73 -11.72
C ALA A 94 0.66 5.81 -12.15
N ARG A 95 0.15 6.97 -12.58
CA ARG A 95 0.98 8.14 -12.88
C ARG A 95 1.15 8.94 -11.60
N LEU A 96 2.32 8.81 -10.98
CA LEU A 96 2.72 9.58 -9.81
C LEU A 96 3.81 10.61 -10.20
N PRO A 97 4.03 11.64 -9.37
CA PRO A 97 5.16 12.56 -9.54
C PRO A 97 6.51 11.82 -9.59
N SER A 98 7.55 12.47 -10.11
CA SER A 98 8.90 11.89 -10.18
C SER A 98 9.65 11.92 -8.86
N THR A 99 9.35 12.91 -8.01
CA THR A 99 9.88 13.13 -6.67
C THR A 99 8.88 13.92 -5.82
N LEU A 100 8.99 13.80 -4.51
CA LEU A 100 8.29 14.62 -3.52
C LEU A 100 9.31 15.26 -2.58
N GLU A 101 8.89 16.32 -1.91
CA GLU A 101 9.59 16.81 -0.73
C GLU A 101 9.45 15.80 0.42
N LEU A 102 10.48 15.73 1.28
CA LEU A 102 10.56 14.76 2.37
C LEU A 102 9.30 14.67 3.24
N PRO A 103 8.69 15.78 3.72
CA PRO A 103 7.49 15.68 4.57
C PRO A 103 6.34 14.97 3.86
N ALA A 104 6.10 15.28 2.59
CA ALA A 104 5.04 14.66 1.80
C ALA A 104 5.32 13.18 1.54
N ALA A 105 6.59 12.81 1.29
CA ALA A 105 7.01 11.42 1.16
C ALA A 105 6.79 10.63 2.46
N LEU A 106 7.08 11.20 3.62
CA LEU A 106 6.78 10.58 4.93
C LEU A 106 5.27 10.38 5.14
N GLY A 107 4.44 11.31 4.66
CA GLY A 107 2.99 11.16 4.63
C GLY A 107 2.53 9.98 3.77
N MET A 108 3.10 9.80 2.58
CA MET A 108 2.80 8.65 1.72
C MET A 108 3.32 7.32 2.30
N LEU A 109 4.50 7.33 2.93
CA LEU A 109 5.01 6.16 3.63
C LEU A 109 4.10 5.76 4.81
N TYR A 110 3.54 6.73 5.53
CA TYR A 110 2.54 6.47 6.58
C TYR A 110 1.33 5.68 6.06
N LEU A 111 0.82 6.03 4.87
CA LEU A 111 -0.24 5.27 4.20
C LEU A 111 0.19 3.83 3.91
N MET A 112 1.41 3.62 3.39
CA MET A 112 1.91 2.27 3.10
C MET A 112 2.03 1.43 4.36
N GLU A 113 2.64 1.96 5.41
CA GLU A 113 2.78 1.27 6.68
C GLU A 113 1.41 0.96 7.31
N GLY A 114 0.45 1.90 7.24
CA GLY A 114 -0.93 1.67 7.70
C GLY A 114 -1.63 0.53 6.96
N SER A 115 -1.41 0.42 5.64
CA SER A 115 -2.04 -0.62 4.83
C SER A 115 -1.57 -2.05 5.16
N ARG A 116 -0.42 -2.23 5.81
CA ARG A 116 0.05 -3.55 6.28
C ARG A 116 -0.90 -4.16 7.31
N LEU A 117 -1.41 -3.35 8.22
CA LEU A 117 -2.31 -3.80 9.28
C LEU A 117 -3.67 -4.23 8.70
N GLY A 118 -4.20 -3.46 7.74
CA GLY A 118 -5.40 -3.85 6.99
C GLY A 118 -5.19 -5.13 6.17
N GLY A 119 -3.96 -5.33 5.67
CA GLY A 119 -3.57 -6.52 4.92
C GLY A 119 -3.74 -7.83 5.69
N ILE A 120 -3.53 -7.83 7.01
CA ILE A 120 -3.70 -9.04 7.85
C ILE A 120 -5.15 -9.53 7.79
N ILE A 121 -6.11 -8.61 7.83
CA ILE A 121 -7.55 -8.93 7.76
C ILE A 121 -7.88 -9.49 6.37
N ILE A 122 -7.32 -8.88 5.32
CA ILE A 122 -7.48 -9.34 3.94
C ILE A 122 -6.91 -10.76 3.77
N ALA A 123 -5.69 -11.02 4.24
CA ALA A 123 -5.05 -12.34 4.15
C ALA A 123 -5.92 -13.42 4.80
N ARG A 124 -6.45 -13.16 6.00
CA ARG A 124 -7.36 -14.08 6.69
C ARG A 124 -8.65 -14.33 5.91
N ASN A 125 -9.25 -13.30 5.32
CA ASN A 125 -10.45 -13.47 4.51
C ASN A 125 -10.18 -14.31 3.25
N LEU A 126 -9.02 -14.11 2.61
CA LEU A 126 -8.60 -14.88 1.43
C LEU A 126 -8.27 -16.34 1.75
N GLU A 127 -7.72 -16.61 2.93
CA GLU A 127 -7.57 -17.97 3.46
C GLU A 127 -8.96 -18.63 3.61
N ASP A 128 -9.90 -17.93 4.24
CA ASP A 128 -11.26 -18.44 4.50
C ASP A 128 -12.05 -18.72 3.21
N CYS A 129 -11.97 -17.86 2.18
CA CYS A 129 -12.81 -17.99 0.98
C CYS A 129 -12.14 -18.68 -0.21
N LEU A 130 -10.80 -18.61 -0.33
CA LEU A 130 -10.05 -19.16 -1.47
C LEU A 130 -8.97 -20.17 -1.07
N GLY A 131 -8.74 -20.40 0.23
CA GLY A 131 -7.71 -21.33 0.72
C GLY A 131 -6.28 -20.87 0.42
N LEU A 132 -6.07 -19.55 0.28
CA LEU A 132 -4.77 -18.96 -0.03
C LEU A 132 -3.96 -18.68 1.24
N GLY A 133 -2.66 -18.47 1.08
CA GLY A 133 -1.72 -18.23 2.17
C GLY A 133 -0.44 -17.54 1.70
N PRO A 134 0.49 -17.25 2.64
CA PRO A 134 1.68 -16.44 2.36
C PRO A 134 2.55 -17.00 1.22
N ASP A 135 2.59 -18.33 1.07
CA ASP A 135 3.36 -19.02 0.03
C ASP A 135 2.55 -19.32 -1.24
N CYS A 136 1.25 -19.02 -1.23
CA CYS A 136 0.30 -19.38 -2.29
C CYS A 136 -0.71 -18.27 -2.58
N GLY A 137 -0.22 -17.04 -2.77
CA GLY A 137 -1.01 -15.95 -3.32
C GLY A 137 -1.44 -14.86 -2.34
N THR A 138 -0.96 -14.85 -1.08
CA THR A 138 -1.17 -13.72 -0.15
C THR A 138 0.12 -13.16 0.45
N ALA A 139 1.27 -13.35 -0.21
CA ALA A 139 2.57 -12.84 0.25
C ALA A 139 2.51 -11.34 0.54
N TYR A 140 1.87 -10.55 -0.33
CA TYR A 140 1.73 -9.10 -0.20
C TYR A 140 1.03 -8.67 1.09
N PHE A 141 0.00 -9.43 1.49
CA PHE A 141 -0.83 -9.12 2.65
C PHE A 141 -0.29 -9.72 3.96
N SER A 142 0.59 -10.70 3.86
CA SER A 142 1.14 -11.46 5.00
C SER A 142 2.35 -10.78 5.66
N SER A 143 2.78 -9.61 5.18
CA SER A 143 3.91 -8.84 5.73
C SER A 143 5.24 -9.62 5.87
N TYR A 144 5.39 -10.70 5.08
CA TYR A 144 6.61 -11.50 4.96
C TYR A 144 7.28 -11.90 6.30
N GLY A 145 6.47 -12.27 7.30
CA GLY A 145 6.95 -12.73 8.61
C GLY A 145 7.57 -11.64 9.50
N LYS A 146 7.53 -10.37 9.07
CA LYS A 146 7.80 -9.23 9.95
C LYS A 146 6.53 -8.93 10.73
N ASP A 147 6.67 -8.53 11.99
CA ASP A 147 5.52 -8.04 12.76
C ASP A 147 5.09 -6.66 12.22
N PRO A 148 3.96 -6.56 11.50
CA PRO A 148 3.54 -5.30 10.90
C PRO A 148 3.15 -4.26 11.97
N HIS A 149 2.78 -4.70 13.19
CA HIS A 149 2.56 -3.77 14.30
C HIS A 149 3.88 -3.17 14.76
N ALA A 150 4.93 -3.99 14.91
CA ALA A 150 6.24 -3.49 15.30
C ALA A 150 6.82 -2.49 14.29
N LEU A 151 6.73 -2.78 12.99
CA LEU A 151 7.17 -1.87 11.92
C LEU A 151 6.40 -0.55 11.97
N LYS A 152 5.07 -0.63 12.11
CA LYS A 152 4.20 0.55 12.17
C LYS A 152 4.49 1.41 13.39
N ASP A 153 4.62 0.79 14.56
CA ASP A 153 4.89 1.47 15.81
C ASP A 153 6.26 2.15 15.79
N ASP A 154 7.24 1.52 15.16
CA ASP A 154 8.58 2.09 15.03
C ASP A 154 8.61 3.30 14.10
N PHE A 155 7.98 3.17 12.93
CA PHE A 155 7.81 4.29 12.01
C PHE A 155 7.02 5.43 12.65
N ASP A 156 5.95 5.14 13.40
CA ASP A 156 5.15 6.16 14.09
C ASP A 156 5.98 6.93 15.12
N ARG A 157 6.81 6.25 15.92
CA ARG A 157 7.72 6.93 16.85
C ARG A 157 8.70 7.83 16.13
N GLN A 158 9.29 7.34 15.03
CA GLN A 158 10.23 8.13 14.22
C GLN A 158 9.55 9.38 13.65
N LEU A 159 8.37 9.22 13.04
CA LEU A 159 7.61 10.31 12.45
C LEU A 159 7.19 11.35 13.49
N VAL A 160 6.76 10.92 14.69
CA VAL A 160 6.45 11.83 15.81
C VAL A 160 7.66 12.67 16.18
N SER A 161 8.82 12.03 16.37
CA SER A 161 10.03 12.74 16.74
C SER A 161 10.43 13.74 15.67
N TRP A 162 10.35 13.34 14.39
CA TRP A 162 10.71 14.19 13.27
C TRP A 162 9.80 15.41 13.18
N VAL A 163 8.48 15.23 13.22
CA VAL A 163 7.49 16.33 13.19
C VAL A 163 7.66 17.28 14.39
N ALA A 164 7.98 16.76 15.57
CA ALA A 164 8.21 17.59 16.75
C ALA A 164 9.40 18.56 16.57
N MET A 165 10.41 18.14 15.81
CA MET A 165 11.59 18.95 15.51
C MET A 165 11.35 19.92 14.35
N THR A 166 10.70 19.48 13.28
CA THR A 166 10.58 20.25 12.03
C THR A 166 9.34 21.13 11.94
N ARG A 167 8.26 20.80 12.67
CA ARG A 167 6.95 21.46 12.58
C ARG A 167 6.29 21.33 11.20
N GLU A 168 6.59 20.27 10.48
CA GLU A 168 6.10 19.99 9.12
C GLU A 168 4.83 19.10 9.12
N ASP A 169 4.03 19.14 10.18
CA ASP A 169 2.84 18.29 10.32
C ASP A 169 1.83 18.49 9.18
N ASP A 170 1.61 19.72 8.73
CA ASP A 170 0.71 20.02 7.60
C ASP A 170 1.17 19.34 6.31
N ALA A 171 2.46 19.38 6.01
CA ALA A 171 3.02 18.80 4.79
C ALA A 171 2.98 17.25 4.83
N VAL A 172 3.18 16.65 6.00
CA VAL A 172 2.98 15.20 6.21
C VAL A 172 1.51 14.81 6.02
N ILE A 173 0.57 15.57 6.58
CA ILE A 173 -0.86 15.32 6.43
C ILE A 173 -1.27 15.41 4.97
N ASN A 174 -0.85 16.47 4.28
CA ASN A 174 -1.15 16.67 2.87
C ASN A 174 -0.59 15.54 2.00
N GLY A 175 0.67 15.12 2.24
CA GLY A 175 1.25 13.98 1.53
C GLY A 175 0.49 12.67 1.74
N ALA A 176 0.02 12.40 2.97
CA ALA A 176 -0.82 11.23 3.24
C ALA A 176 -2.17 11.30 2.50
N ARG A 177 -2.83 12.46 2.54
CA ARG A 177 -4.11 12.70 1.83
C ARG A 177 -3.95 12.56 0.32
N ASP A 178 -2.89 13.12 -0.26
CA ASP A 178 -2.58 12.99 -1.69
C ASP A 178 -2.33 11.52 -2.07
N GLY A 179 -1.63 10.77 -1.21
CA GLY A 179 -1.41 9.34 -1.38
C GLY A 179 -2.72 8.54 -1.43
N PHE A 180 -3.64 8.80 -0.48
CA PHE A 180 -4.97 8.18 -0.47
C PHE A 180 -5.77 8.57 -1.71
N ALA A 181 -5.81 9.85 -2.06
CA ALA A 181 -6.54 10.33 -3.23
C ALA A 181 -6.04 9.68 -4.52
N ALA A 182 -4.72 9.53 -4.67
CA ALA A 182 -4.11 8.83 -5.80
C ALA A 182 -4.49 7.34 -5.83
N LEU A 183 -4.47 6.66 -4.67
CA LEU A 183 -4.86 5.26 -4.56
C LEU A 183 -6.33 5.06 -4.94
N ILE A 184 -7.24 5.84 -4.35
CA ILE A 184 -8.69 5.77 -4.60
C ILE A 184 -8.98 6.02 -6.08
N ALA A 185 -8.41 7.08 -6.66
CA ALA A 185 -8.58 7.39 -8.07
C ALA A 185 -8.08 6.26 -8.99
N TRP A 186 -6.97 5.62 -8.62
CA TRP A 186 -6.41 4.48 -9.34
C TRP A 186 -7.30 3.24 -9.27
N MET A 187 -7.79 2.89 -8.08
CA MET A 187 -8.64 1.72 -7.88
C MET A 187 -10.00 1.89 -8.57
N ASN A 188 -10.62 3.07 -8.47
CA ASN A 188 -11.92 3.35 -9.12
C ASN A 188 -11.84 3.40 -10.65
N ALA A 189 -10.65 3.60 -11.23
CA ALA A 189 -10.48 3.49 -12.67
C ALA A 189 -10.70 2.05 -13.20
N MET A 190 -10.86 1.03 -12.34
CA MET A 190 -11.25 -0.33 -12.72
C MET A 190 -12.70 -0.45 -13.21
N GLU A 191 -13.62 0.24 -12.55
CA GLU A 191 -15.05 0.06 -12.78
C GLU A 191 -15.48 0.53 -14.17
N ARG A 192 -14.76 1.51 -14.74
CA ARG A 192 -15.07 2.12 -16.04
C ARG A 192 -14.60 1.31 -17.26
N SER A 193 -14.07 0.10 -17.07
CA SER A 193 -13.57 -0.75 -18.17
C SER A 193 -14.51 -1.91 -18.55
N HIS A 194 -15.77 -1.87 -18.13
CA HIS A 194 -16.82 -2.79 -18.57
C HIS A 194 -17.77 -2.12 -19.56
#